data_AF-A0A7Y2ZY85-F1
#
_entry.id   AF-A0A7Y2ZY85-F1
#
_cell.length_a   1.000
_cell.length_b   1.000
_cell.length_c   1.000
_cell.angle_alpha   90.00
_cell.angle_beta   90.00
_cell.angle_gamma   90.00
#
_symmetry.space_group_name_H-M   'P 1'
#
loop_
_entity.id
_entity.type
_entity.pdbx_description
1 polymer ?
#
loop_
_entity_poly.entity_id
_entity_poly.type
_entity_poly.pdbx_seq_one_letter_code
_entity_poly.pdbx_strand_id
1 'polypeptide(L)' 'AKLVGAKVAGIDIITNDPSVPLRKSGGAILEVNTTPGYYYHYQNIDGPFPIADYIFKKLFS' A
#
# COMPACT_ATOMS: atom_id res chain seq x y z
N ALA A 1 6.01 2.11 -7.57
CA ALA A 1 5.81 3.55 -7.82
C ALA A 1 6.69 4.06 -8.97
N LYS A 2 8.02 4.18 -8.80
CA LYS A 2 8.92 4.69 -9.87
C LYS A 2 8.81 3.95 -11.21
N LEU A 3 8.78 2.61 -11.19
CA LEU A 3 8.67 1.79 -12.41
C LEU A 3 7.38 2.07 -13.22
N VAL A 4 6.32 2.53 -12.56
CA VAL A 4 5.03 2.86 -13.19
C VAL A 4 4.81 4.38 -13.29
N GLY A 5 5.87 5.19 -13.08
CA GLY A 5 5.79 6.65 -13.19
C GLY A 5 4.94 7.34 -12.12
N ALA A 6 4.52 6.63 -11.06
CA ALA A 6 3.63 7.17 -10.05
C ALA A 6 4.41 7.67 -8.82
N LYS A 7 3.95 8.78 -8.22
CA LYS A 7 4.47 9.28 -6.93
C LYS A 7 3.96 8.45 -5.75
N VAL A 8 2.72 7.95 -5.87
CA VAL A 8 2.07 7.05 -4.91
C VAL A 8 1.50 5.88 -5.71
N ALA A 9 1.60 4.67 -5.18
CA ALA A 9 0.92 3.51 -5.74
C ALA A 9 0.46 2.59 -4.61
N GLY A 10 -0.72 2.01 -4.73
CA GLY A 10 -1.16 0.85 -3.96
C GLY A 10 -0.60 -0.43 -4.59
N ILE A 11 -0.30 -1.42 -3.76
CA ILE A 11 0.19 -2.73 -4.21
C ILE A 11 -0.67 -3.78 -3.53
N ASP A 12 -1.36 -4.58 -4.33
CA ASP A 12 -2.12 -5.71 -3.83
C ASP A 12 -1.24 -6.96 -3.92
N ILE A 13 -1.11 -7.66 -2.79
CA ILE A 13 -0.24 -8.82 -2.66
C ILE A 13 -1.03 -10.00 -2.08
N ILE A 14 -0.59 -11.20 -2.43
CA ILE A 14 -0.94 -12.42 -1.71
C ILE A 14 0.32 -12.98 -1.04
N THR A 15 0.19 -13.39 0.22
CA THR A 15 1.30 -13.93 1.02
C THR A 15 0.78 -15.04 1.93
N ASN A 16 1.59 -16.06 2.19
CA ASN A 16 1.27 -17.13 3.16
C ASN A 16 1.62 -16.71 4.58
N ASP A 17 2.63 -15.86 4.74
CA ASP A 17 3.14 -15.37 6.01
C ASP A 17 3.57 -13.90 5.86
N PRO A 18 2.83 -12.93 6.44
CA PRO A 18 3.17 -11.52 6.39
C PRO A 18 4.36 -11.14 7.30
N SER A 19 4.84 -12.04 8.15
CA SER A 19 5.96 -11.77 9.06
C SER A 19 7.34 -11.93 8.42
N VAL A 20 7.40 -12.51 7.21
CA VAL A 20 8.65 -12.74 6.45
C VAL A 20 8.63 -12.01 5.10
N PRO A 21 9.79 -11.75 4.47
CA PRO A 21 9.83 -11.13 3.15
C PRO A 21 8.98 -11.88 2.12
N LEU A 22 8.26 -11.17 1.26
CA LEU A 22 7.30 -11.74 0.30
C LEU A 22 7.89 -12.91 -0.51
N ARG A 23 9.13 -12.77 -1.00
CA ARG A 23 9.83 -13.83 -1.74
C ARG A 23 10.08 -15.09 -0.89
N LYS A 24 10.37 -14.94 0.40
CA LYS A 24 10.54 -16.05 1.34
C LYS A 24 9.20 -16.71 1.67
N SER A 25 8.12 -15.93 1.77
CA SER A 25 6.77 -16.46 1.97
C SER A 25 6.21 -17.22 0.76
N GLY A 26 6.87 -17.14 -0.42
CA GLY A 26 6.31 -17.63 -1.68
C GLY A 26 5.11 -16.82 -2.17
N GLY A 27 5.00 -15.56 -1.74
CA GLY A 27 3.91 -14.66 -2.13
C GLY A 27 4.15 -13.99 -3.48
N ALA A 28 3.13 -13.29 -3.98
CA ALA A 28 3.14 -12.61 -5.27
C ALA A 28 2.48 -11.23 -5.21
N ILE A 29 2.89 -10.34 -6.12
CA ILE A 29 2.18 -9.10 -6.41
C ILE A 29 1.09 -9.42 -7.43
N LEU A 30 -0.14 -9.00 -7.13
CA LEU A 30 -1.30 -9.20 -7.98
C LEU A 30 -1.52 -7.98 -8.89
N GLU A 31 -1.49 -6.78 -8.31
CA GLU A 31 -1.80 -5.53 -8.99
C GLU A 31 -0.94 -4.37 -8.46
N VAL A 32 -0.69 -3.39 -9.34
CA VAL A 32 -0.10 -2.09 -8.98
C VAL A 32 -1.05 -0.98 -9.39
N ASN A 33 -1.69 -0.36 -8.41
CA ASN A 33 -2.69 0.69 -8.59
C ASN A 33 -2.06 2.08 -8.48
N THR A 34 -2.08 2.89 -9.55
CA THR A 34 -1.53 4.26 -9.53
C THR A 34 -2.47 5.28 -8.85
N THR A 35 -3.73 4.90 -8.65
CA THR A 35 -4.76 5.70 -7.95
C THR A 35 -5.40 4.85 -6.83
N PRO A 36 -4.65 4.52 -5.76
CA PRO A 36 -5.20 3.71 -4.68
C PRO A 36 -6.33 4.45 -3.95
N GLY A 37 -7.42 3.73 -3.69
CA GLY A 37 -8.50 4.26 -2.85
C GLY A 37 -8.10 4.27 -1.38
N TYR A 38 -8.34 5.37 -0.67
CA TYR A 38 -7.97 5.47 0.75
C TYR A 38 -9.06 5.01 1.72
N TYR A 39 -10.29 4.83 1.25
CA TYR A 39 -11.47 4.57 2.08
C TYR A 39 -11.25 3.49 3.15
N TYR A 40 -10.71 2.34 2.75
CA TYR A 40 -10.48 1.21 3.66
C TYR A 40 -9.39 1.47 4.71
N HIS A 41 -8.47 2.42 4.49
CA HIS A 41 -7.52 2.82 5.53
C HIS A 41 -8.18 3.56 6.69
N TYR A 42 -9.34 4.20 6.45
CA TYR A 42 -10.10 4.89 7.49
C TYR A 42 -11.16 4.00 8.14
N GLN A 43 -11.54 2.90 7.50
CA GLN A 43 -12.52 1.93 7.99
C GLN A 43 -11.85 0.63 8.44
N ASN A 44 -10.98 0.73 9.43
CA ASN A 44 -10.31 -0.42 10.00
C ASN A 44 -10.88 -0.76 11.39
N ILE A 45 -10.89 -2.05 11.73
CA ILE A 45 -11.40 -2.57 13.01
C ILE A 45 -10.60 -2.02 14.20
N ASP A 46 -9.31 -1.78 13.99
CA ASP A 46 -8.40 -1.24 15.00
C ASP A 46 -8.37 0.31 15.03
N GLY A 47 -9.29 0.95 14.30
CA GLY A 47 -9.41 2.41 14.19
C GLY A 47 -8.80 3.00 12.92
N PRO A 48 -9.11 4.27 12.60
CA PRO A 48 -8.73 4.89 11.35
C PRO A 48 -7.21 5.11 11.25
N PHE A 49 -6.64 4.83 10.09
CA PHE A 49 -5.27 5.19 9.74
C PHE A 49 -5.27 6.39 8.78
N PRO A 50 -4.72 7.57 9.17
CA PRO A 50 -4.84 8.82 8.40
C PRO A 50 -3.86 8.86 7.22
N ILE A 51 -3.97 7.92 6.27
CA ILE A 51 -3.03 7.74 5.16
C ILE A 51 -2.89 8.99 4.29
N ALA A 52 -3.97 9.77 4.09
CA ALA A 52 -3.92 10.97 3.27
C ALA A 52 -2.95 12.02 3.84
N ASP A 53 -2.91 12.20 5.16
CA ASP A 53 -2.01 13.16 5.82
C ASP A 53 -0.54 12.74 5.66
N TYR A 54 -0.26 11.44 5.77
CA TYR A 54 1.08 10.90 5.55
C TYR A 54 1.55 11.09 4.11
N ILE A 55 0.67 10.83 3.14
CA ILE A 55 0.96 11.02 1.72
C ILE A 55 1.16 12.51 1.44
N PHE A 56 0.28 13.39 1.93
CA PHE A 56 0.39 14.83 1.75
C PHE A 56 1.74 15.35 2.26
N LYS A 57 2.12 14.97 3.50
CA LYS A 57 3.43 15.32 4.05
C LYS A 57 4.58 14.83 3.18
N LYS A 58 4.54 13.60 2.67
CA LYS A 58 5.60 13.05 1.80
C LYS A 58 5.68 13.69 0.42
N LEU A 59 4.57 14.17 -0.13
CA LEU A 59 4.53 14.73 -1.49
C LEU A 59 4.91 16.21 -1.53
N PHE A 60 4.72 16.93 -0.43
CA PHE A 60 4.90 18.38 -0.34
C PHE A 60 5.96 18.79 0.71
N SER A 61 6.76 17.85 1.20
CA SER A 61 8.03 18.09 1.93
C SER A 61 9.22 18.03 0.98
#